data_AF-A0A8B6E762-F1
#
_entry.id   AF-A0A8B6E762-F1
#
_cell.length_a   1.000
_cell.length_b   1.000
_cell.length_c   1.000
_cell.angle_alpha   90.00
_cell.angle_beta   90.00
_cell.angle_gamma   90.00
#
_symmetry.space_group_name_H-M   'P 1'
#
loop_
_entity.id
_entity.type
_entity.pdbx_description
1 polymer ?
#
loop_
_entity_poly.entity_id
_entity_poly.type
_entity_poly.pdbx_seq_one_letter_code
_entity_poly.pdbx_strand_id
1 'polypeptide(L)'
;MYVRYGVDGASIFCKYWHTVEAKSEEEGFQGLLVFHSHLTFCVYLTTSHSTYETDEENDEETAYSDRLTEKYGHVIEKYGHVIEKYGHVIDQYDHVIEKYDHVIEKYGHVIEKYGHMIEKYGHVIEQYGHVIEKYGHVIECLPDEKFMPPIGNGHIATNVLSDTIYMNGFYNGYREDSHRARLQATSAVDVQFNDDRESRYYALDMFNGIFYQKIYHPTQNTSITIMYFAHRKYDTLLVTHVSVQQILPSNISFICSKGGLSQDIGNSSEVKVDNSTTYWSGENKRPETDDLEPMRFHHVWTKKVNVSEDYINDTYRSNWISITSIGTDKEEVFSLYRKALEMTHDNLVNQHKQEWNRIWKKGHIEIHGDDKELQRNIHAAFYNILSSLPQKQNVHNPFIGLSPGGLSRGGKINPNKTGGPSNNYAGHVFWDMDTWIMPPIMMFHPNLARLMINSRIRVLDTAKKNAKGTGYLGARFPWEQAVTGIDTCPWDLASKYQVHVTADVSYALRQYLYVSSKDAAIEMLTNGGSSLALEIAKFWESRVNKTDDRNDILG
;
A
#
# COMPACT_ATOMS: atom_id res chain seq x y z
N MET A 1 -0.92 -14.44 12.53
CA MET A 1 -1.96 -15.30 13.13
C MET A 1 -2.86 -15.75 11.98
N TYR A 2 -2.67 -16.97 11.47
CA TYR A 2 -3.38 -17.51 10.30
C TYR A 2 -4.53 -18.41 10.77
N VAL A 3 -5.74 -18.22 10.23
CA VAL A 3 -6.89 -19.10 10.49
C VAL A 3 -7.23 -19.84 9.19
N ARG A 4 -7.05 -21.16 9.21
CA ARG A 4 -7.55 -22.12 8.22
C ARG A 4 -9.01 -22.42 8.52
N TYR A 5 -9.88 -22.36 7.52
CA TYR A 5 -11.19 -23.04 7.57
C TYR A 5 -11.10 -24.32 6.75
N GLY A 6 -11.33 -25.46 7.41
CA GLY A 6 -11.44 -26.78 6.79
C GLY A 6 -12.83 -26.96 6.18
N VAL A 7 -12.83 -27.50 4.97
CA VAL A 7 -14.02 -27.95 4.25
C VAL A 7 -14.01 -29.48 4.36
N ASP A 8 -14.87 -30.04 5.21
CA ASP A 8 -15.15 -31.48 5.23
C ASP A 8 -16.59 -31.68 5.70
N GLY A 9 -17.46 -32.11 4.77
CA GLY A 9 -18.86 -32.36 5.09
C GLY A 9 -19.80 -32.45 3.88
N ALA A 10 -19.45 -33.19 2.84
CA ALA A 10 -20.39 -33.55 1.77
C ALA A 10 -19.94 -34.81 1.00
N SER A 11 -20.02 -35.99 1.61
CA SER A 11 -19.85 -37.26 0.88
C SER A 11 -20.51 -38.49 1.55
N ILE A 12 -21.74 -38.39 2.09
CA ILE A 12 -22.46 -39.57 2.60
C ILE A 12 -23.97 -39.56 2.22
N PHE A 13 -24.35 -39.15 1.00
CA PHE A 13 -25.79 -39.15 0.62
C PHE A 13 -26.14 -39.72 -0.76
N CYS A 14 -25.29 -40.56 -1.36
CA CYS A 14 -25.56 -41.13 -2.69
C CYS A 14 -25.46 -42.66 -2.78
N LYS A 15 -25.82 -43.39 -1.69
CA LYS A 15 -25.82 -44.87 -1.70
C LYS A 15 -27.04 -45.56 -1.09
N TYR A 16 -28.10 -44.83 -0.75
CA TYR A 16 -29.30 -45.40 -0.12
C TYR A 16 -30.61 -45.26 -0.91
N TRP A 17 -30.61 -44.61 -2.09
CA TRP A 17 -31.85 -44.38 -2.85
C TRP A 17 -32.14 -45.41 -3.96
N HIS A 18 -31.14 -46.15 -4.45
CA HIS A 18 -31.33 -47.10 -5.57
C HIS A 18 -31.73 -48.54 -5.16
N THR A 19 -31.99 -48.80 -3.88
CA THR A 19 -32.30 -50.17 -3.39
C THR A 19 -33.74 -50.35 -2.91
N VAL A 20 -34.56 -49.28 -2.91
CA VAL A 20 -35.93 -49.31 -2.35
C VAL A 20 -37.01 -49.28 -3.45
N GLU A 21 -36.79 -48.65 -4.60
CA GLU A 21 -37.79 -48.62 -5.69
C GLU A 21 -37.89 -49.94 -6.46
N ALA A 22 -36.79 -50.67 -6.66
CA ALA A 22 -36.79 -51.89 -7.47
C ALA A 22 -37.47 -53.11 -6.82
N LYS A 23 -37.73 -53.11 -5.51
CA LYS A 23 -38.35 -54.25 -4.80
C LYS A 23 -39.87 -54.16 -4.66
N SER A 24 -40.46 -52.98 -4.86
CA SER A 24 -41.90 -52.78 -4.63
C SER A 24 -42.76 -53.00 -5.89
N GLU A 25 -42.18 -52.85 -7.09
CA GLU A 25 -42.90 -53.05 -8.36
C GLU A 25 -42.96 -54.53 -8.80
N GLU A 26 -41.96 -55.36 -8.43
CA GLU A 26 -41.93 -56.78 -8.81
C GLU A 26 -42.91 -57.66 -8.01
N GLU A 27 -43.17 -57.37 -6.72
CA GLU A 27 -44.06 -58.19 -5.88
C GLU A 27 -45.55 -57.87 -6.09
N GLY A 28 -45.90 -56.63 -6.44
CA GLY A 28 -47.28 -56.22 -6.74
C GLY A 28 -47.81 -56.76 -8.08
N PHE A 29 -46.96 -56.82 -9.11
CA PHE A 29 -47.33 -57.34 -10.42
C PHE A 29 -47.52 -58.86 -10.44
N GLN A 30 -46.75 -59.61 -9.64
CA GLN A 30 -46.92 -61.07 -9.54
C GLN A 30 -48.23 -61.47 -8.85
N GLY A 31 -48.72 -60.69 -7.88
CA GLY A 31 -50.01 -60.96 -7.23
C GLY A 31 -51.23 -60.76 -8.14
N LEU A 32 -51.22 -59.72 -8.98
CA LEU A 32 -52.33 -59.43 -9.91
C LEU A 32 -52.43 -60.44 -11.06
N LEU A 33 -51.29 -60.94 -11.57
CA LEU A 33 -51.24 -61.96 -12.63
C LEU A 33 -51.76 -63.34 -12.15
N VAL A 34 -51.56 -63.69 -10.89
CA VAL A 34 -52.14 -64.89 -10.26
C VAL A 34 -53.66 -64.72 -10.04
N PHE A 35 -54.11 -63.50 -9.73
CA PHE A 35 -55.53 -63.19 -9.53
C PHE A 35 -56.34 -63.26 -10.84
N HIS A 36 -55.79 -62.73 -11.95
CA HIS A 36 -56.47 -62.79 -13.25
C HIS A 36 -56.56 -64.22 -13.80
N SER A 37 -55.55 -65.07 -13.54
CA SER A 37 -55.58 -66.48 -13.97
C SER A 37 -56.55 -67.35 -13.16
N HIS A 38 -56.75 -67.10 -11.87
CA HIS A 38 -57.70 -67.86 -11.04
C HIS A 38 -59.16 -67.41 -11.20
N LEU A 39 -59.42 -66.11 -11.40
CA LEU A 39 -60.79 -65.62 -11.66
C LEU A 39 -61.30 -66.10 -13.03
N THR A 40 -60.43 -66.14 -14.04
CA THR A 40 -60.76 -66.66 -15.38
C THR A 40 -61.06 -68.16 -15.34
N PHE A 41 -60.37 -68.93 -14.47
CA PHE A 41 -60.63 -70.36 -14.29
C PHE A 41 -61.95 -70.64 -13.54
N CYS A 42 -62.33 -69.79 -12.57
CA CYS A 42 -63.58 -69.94 -11.80
C CYS A 42 -64.83 -69.52 -12.59
N VAL A 43 -64.74 -68.49 -13.44
CA VAL A 43 -65.85 -68.10 -14.33
C VAL A 43 -66.05 -69.17 -15.43
N TYR A 44 -64.98 -69.83 -15.89
CA TYR A 44 -65.06 -70.91 -16.88
C TYR A 44 -65.75 -72.17 -16.33
N LEU A 45 -65.56 -72.50 -15.04
CA LEU A 45 -66.19 -73.66 -14.39
C LEU A 45 -67.67 -73.41 -14.01
N THR A 46 -68.04 -72.17 -13.71
CA THR A 46 -69.45 -71.81 -13.42
C THR A 46 -70.30 -71.61 -14.68
N THR A 47 -69.70 -71.26 -15.82
CA THR A 47 -70.40 -71.18 -17.12
C THR A 47 -70.38 -72.49 -17.91
N SER A 48 -69.49 -73.45 -17.61
CA SER A 48 -69.45 -74.78 -18.26
C SER A 48 -70.34 -75.84 -17.59
N HIS A 49 -71.01 -75.51 -16.48
CA HIS A 49 -72.03 -76.36 -15.86
C HIS A 49 -73.48 -75.87 -16.10
N SER A 50 -73.69 -74.85 -16.96
CA SER A 50 -75.04 -74.41 -17.37
C SER A 50 -75.49 -74.93 -18.74
N THR A 51 -74.75 -75.86 -19.35
CA THR A 51 -75.17 -76.56 -20.57
C THR A 51 -74.89 -78.05 -20.41
N TYR A 52 -75.79 -78.78 -19.74
CA TYR A 52 -76.16 -80.18 -19.97
C TYR A 52 -77.12 -80.56 -18.83
N GLU A 53 -78.39 -80.19 -18.98
CA GLU A 53 -79.50 -80.84 -18.28
C GLU A 53 -79.62 -82.28 -18.79
N THR A 54 -79.57 -83.25 -17.89
CA THR A 54 -80.52 -84.37 -17.86
C THR A 54 -80.56 -84.92 -16.44
N ASP A 55 -81.57 -84.50 -15.67
CA ASP A 55 -82.10 -85.25 -14.52
C ASP A 55 -83.61 -85.34 -14.68
N GLU A 56 -84.14 -86.56 -14.77
CA GLU A 56 -85.48 -86.81 -14.22
C GLU A 56 -85.29 -87.07 -12.72
N GLU A 57 -85.52 -86.00 -11.95
CA GLU A 57 -85.84 -85.89 -10.52
C GLU A 57 -84.99 -86.73 -9.52
N ASN A 58 -84.04 -86.06 -8.83
CA ASN A 58 -83.33 -86.62 -7.67
C ASN A 58 -83.17 -85.61 -6.51
N ASP A 59 -83.79 -85.92 -5.37
CA ASP A 59 -83.90 -85.12 -4.13
C ASP A 59 -82.67 -85.20 -3.18
N GLU A 60 -81.50 -85.68 -3.62
CA GLU A 60 -80.27 -85.71 -2.80
C GLU A 60 -79.23 -84.63 -3.20
N GLU A 61 -79.41 -83.93 -4.32
CA GLU A 61 -78.45 -82.94 -4.83
C GLU A 61 -78.70 -81.51 -4.29
N THR A 62 -79.94 -81.20 -3.96
CA THR A 62 -80.39 -79.88 -3.46
C THR A 62 -79.90 -79.60 -2.04
N ALA A 63 -79.81 -80.62 -1.18
CA ALA A 63 -79.34 -80.49 0.21
C ALA A 63 -77.81 -80.30 0.34
N TYR A 64 -77.03 -80.67 -0.67
CA TYR A 64 -75.57 -80.44 -0.74
C TYR A 64 -75.24 -79.07 -1.35
N SER A 65 -76.01 -78.63 -2.35
CA SER A 65 -75.93 -77.30 -2.95
C SER A 65 -76.25 -76.16 -1.97
N ASP A 66 -77.28 -76.32 -1.13
CA ASP A 66 -77.67 -75.28 -0.16
C ASP A 66 -76.63 -75.09 0.97
N ARG A 67 -75.97 -76.17 1.42
CA ARG A 67 -74.87 -76.09 2.42
C ARG A 67 -73.59 -75.50 1.83
N LEU A 68 -73.32 -75.69 0.54
CA LEU A 68 -72.22 -75.01 -0.14
C LEU A 68 -72.53 -73.52 -0.27
N THR A 69 -73.74 -73.15 -0.69
CA THR A 69 -74.13 -71.76 -0.92
C THR A 69 -74.10 -70.92 0.36
N GLU A 70 -74.54 -71.47 1.50
CA GLU A 70 -74.46 -70.80 2.80
C GLU A 70 -73.00 -70.66 3.30
N LYS A 71 -72.16 -71.67 3.05
CA LYS A 71 -70.73 -71.65 3.42
C LYS A 71 -69.89 -70.72 2.55
N TYR A 72 -70.19 -70.61 1.26
CA TYR A 72 -69.55 -69.68 0.33
C TYR A 72 -70.09 -68.25 0.47
N GLY A 73 -71.36 -68.07 0.85
CA GLY A 73 -71.95 -66.76 1.19
C GLY A 73 -71.25 -66.08 2.37
N HIS A 74 -71.00 -66.83 3.45
CA HIS A 74 -70.22 -66.31 4.59
C HIS A 74 -68.76 -65.98 4.26
N VAL A 75 -68.17 -66.68 3.28
CA VAL A 75 -66.83 -66.37 2.80
C VAL A 75 -66.85 -65.07 1.99
N ILE A 76 -67.84 -64.87 1.12
CA ILE A 76 -68.02 -63.64 0.32
C ILE A 76 -68.27 -62.42 1.22
N GLU A 77 -69.12 -62.52 2.25
CA GLU A 77 -69.31 -61.43 3.23
C GLU A 77 -68.01 -61.08 3.96
N LYS A 78 -67.25 -62.11 4.38
CA LYS A 78 -65.98 -61.91 5.08
C LYS A 78 -64.93 -61.27 4.18
N TYR A 79 -64.89 -61.61 2.89
CA TYR A 79 -64.05 -60.95 1.90
C TYR A 79 -64.55 -59.55 1.53
N GLY A 80 -65.86 -59.30 1.53
CA GLY A 80 -66.45 -57.97 1.36
C GLY A 80 -66.02 -56.99 2.45
N HIS A 81 -66.05 -57.43 3.72
CA HIS A 81 -65.55 -56.63 4.85
C HIS A 81 -64.03 -56.39 4.78
N VAL A 82 -63.27 -57.34 4.23
CA VAL A 82 -61.83 -57.14 4.01
C VAL A 82 -61.61 -56.10 2.91
N ILE A 83 -62.38 -56.13 1.82
CA ILE A 83 -62.31 -55.15 0.73
C ILE A 83 -62.68 -53.75 1.22
N GLU A 84 -63.76 -53.58 2.00
CA GLU A 84 -64.09 -52.29 2.62
C GLU A 84 -62.97 -51.77 3.53
N LYS A 85 -62.34 -52.67 4.30
CA LYS A 85 -61.22 -52.31 5.17
C LYS A 85 -59.98 -51.88 4.38
N TYR A 86 -59.72 -52.51 3.23
CA TYR A 86 -58.65 -52.08 2.30
C TYR A 86 -59.01 -50.77 1.59
N GLY A 87 -60.28 -50.54 1.25
CA GLY A 87 -60.77 -49.26 0.72
C GLY A 87 -60.51 -48.10 1.69
N HIS A 88 -60.85 -48.28 2.97
CA HIS A 88 -60.55 -47.27 3.99
C HIS A 88 -59.05 -47.02 4.21
N VAL A 89 -58.21 -48.03 4.01
CA VAL A 89 -56.75 -47.87 4.09
C VAL A 89 -56.26 -47.07 2.87
N ILE A 90 -56.78 -47.34 1.67
CA ILE A 90 -56.46 -46.57 0.45
C ILE A 90 -56.87 -45.11 0.61
N ASP A 91 -58.09 -44.84 1.10
CA ASP A 91 -58.55 -43.46 1.36
C ASP A 91 -57.65 -42.73 2.37
N GLN A 92 -57.14 -43.45 3.39
CA GLN A 92 -56.17 -42.88 4.33
C GLN A 92 -54.81 -42.59 3.69
N TYR A 93 -54.35 -43.44 2.75
CA TYR A 93 -53.12 -43.18 2.00
C TYR A 93 -53.27 -41.99 1.05
N ASP A 94 -54.42 -41.83 0.38
CA ASP A 94 -54.70 -40.67 -0.47
C ASP A 94 -54.66 -39.37 0.33
N HIS A 95 -55.25 -39.34 1.52
CA HIS A 95 -55.18 -38.16 2.40
C HIS A 95 -53.78 -37.86 2.94
N VAL A 96 -52.92 -38.88 3.04
CA VAL A 96 -51.50 -38.69 3.39
C VAL A 96 -50.75 -38.12 2.19
N ILE A 97 -51.00 -38.60 0.97
CA ILE A 97 -50.41 -38.09 -0.26
C ILE A 97 -50.76 -36.61 -0.45
N GLU A 98 -52.03 -36.22 -0.30
CA GLU A 98 -52.46 -34.81 -0.37
C GLU A 98 -51.72 -33.91 0.63
N LYS A 99 -51.45 -34.41 1.85
CA LYS A 99 -50.66 -33.67 2.84
C LYS A 99 -49.20 -33.53 2.43
N TYR A 100 -48.61 -34.56 1.81
CA TYR A 100 -47.25 -34.48 1.29
C TYR A 100 -47.16 -33.51 0.10
N ASP A 101 -48.16 -33.46 -0.78
CA ASP A 101 -48.23 -32.50 -1.87
C ASP A 101 -48.25 -31.05 -1.36
N HIS A 102 -49.07 -30.75 -0.35
CA HIS A 102 -49.07 -29.42 0.28
C HIS A 102 -47.75 -29.06 0.97
N VAL A 103 -47.05 -30.05 1.53
CA VAL A 103 -45.70 -29.83 2.09
C VAL A 103 -44.71 -29.52 0.97
N ILE A 104 -44.76 -30.25 -0.15
CA ILE A 104 -43.90 -30.02 -1.32
C ILE A 104 -44.13 -28.62 -1.90
N GLU A 105 -45.38 -28.17 -2.07
CA GLU A 105 -45.70 -26.81 -2.51
C GLU A 105 -45.09 -25.75 -1.57
N LYS A 106 -45.21 -25.96 -0.25
CA LYS A 106 -44.65 -25.06 0.74
C LYS A 106 -43.12 -25.00 0.68
N TYR A 107 -42.45 -26.12 0.44
CA TYR A 107 -41.00 -26.14 0.21
C TYR A 107 -40.63 -25.47 -1.13
N GLY A 108 -41.47 -25.60 -2.17
CA GLY A 108 -41.32 -24.88 -3.43
C GLY A 108 -41.30 -23.36 -3.23
N HIS A 109 -42.26 -22.81 -2.48
CA HIS A 109 -42.28 -21.37 -2.17
C HIS A 109 -41.10 -20.89 -1.32
N VAL A 110 -40.58 -21.75 -0.44
CA VAL A 110 -39.36 -21.44 0.32
C VAL A 110 -38.16 -21.38 -0.64
N ILE A 111 -38.03 -22.33 -1.57
CA ILE A 111 -36.96 -22.35 -2.57
C ILE A 111 -37.01 -21.11 -3.47
N GLU A 112 -38.20 -20.71 -3.95
CA GLU A 112 -38.36 -19.46 -4.73
C GLU A 112 -37.91 -18.23 -3.93
N LYS A 113 -38.27 -18.15 -2.64
CA LYS A 113 -37.86 -17.05 -1.77
C LYS A 113 -36.33 -17.00 -1.57
N TYR A 114 -35.69 -18.16 -1.44
CA TYR A 114 -34.22 -18.25 -1.40
C TYR A 114 -33.60 -17.90 -2.76
N GLY A 115 -34.23 -18.26 -3.87
CA GLY A 115 -33.83 -17.85 -5.22
C GLY A 115 -33.81 -16.34 -5.39
N HIS A 116 -34.89 -15.64 -5.03
CA HIS A 116 -34.93 -14.17 -5.05
C HIS A 116 -33.94 -13.51 -4.10
N MET A 117 -33.64 -14.14 -2.96
CA MET A 117 -32.60 -13.65 -2.06
C MET A 117 -31.21 -13.79 -2.70
N ILE A 118 -30.92 -14.91 -3.37
CA ILE A 118 -29.67 -15.13 -4.12
C ILE A 118 -29.53 -14.12 -5.26
N GLU A 119 -30.59 -13.86 -6.04
CA GLU A 119 -30.60 -12.82 -7.08
C GLU A 119 -30.30 -11.43 -6.50
N LYS A 120 -30.92 -11.09 -5.37
CA LYS A 120 -30.66 -9.81 -4.68
C LYS A 120 -29.21 -9.70 -4.20
N TYR A 121 -28.64 -10.77 -3.64
CA TYR A 121 -27.22 -10.81 -3.28
C TYR A 121 -26.33 -10.77 -4.53
N GLY A 122 -26.74 -11.38 -5.64
CA GLY A 122 -26.09 -11.29 -6.94
C GLY A 122 -26.00 -9.85 -7.44
N HIS A 123 -27.10 -9.11 -7.40
CA HIS A 123 -27.12 -7.69 -7.76
C HIS A 123 -26.28 -6.81 -6.83
N VAL A 124 -26.24 -7.12 -5.53
CA VAL A 124 -25.34 -6.43 -4.59
C VAL A 124 -23.88 -6.73 -4.94
N ILE A 125 -23.54 -7.99 -5.26
CA ILE A 125 -22.21 -8.39 -5.70
C ILE A 125 -21.83 -7.71 -7.02
N GLU A 126 -22.73 -7.61 -8.00
CA GLU A 126 -22.52 -6.85 -9.24
C GLU A 126 -22.31 -5.36 -8.97
N GLN A 127 -23.08 -4.75 -8.06
CA GLN A 127 -22.87 -3.35 -7.67
C GLN A 127 -21.52 -3.14 -6.99
N TYR A 128 -21.09 -4.04 -6.09
CA TYR A 128 -19.74 -4.02 -5.54
C TYR A 128 -18.69 -4.30 -6.61
N GLY A 129 -18.99 -5.16 -7.59
CA GLY A 129 -18.15 -5.42 -8.77
C GLY A 129 -17.93 -4.17 -9.61
N HIS A 130 -18.98 -3.39 -9.88
CA HIS A 130 -18.89 -2.12 -10.59
C HIS A 130 -18.17 -1.03 -9.79
N VAL A 131 -18.29 -1.04 -8.45
CA VAL A 131 -17.46 -0.19 -7.57
C VAL A 131 -16.00 -0.63 -7.66
N ILE A 132 -15.70 -1.94 -7.61
CA ILE A 132 -14.35 -2.48 -7.76
C ILE A 132 -13.78 -2.24 -9.16
N GLU A 133 -14.57 -2.28 -10.23
CA GLU A 133 -14.11 -1.86 -11.56
C GLU A 133 -13.82 -0.35 -11.53
N LYS A 134 -14.81 0.47 -11.18
CA LYS A 134 -14.71 1.94 -11.19
C LYS A 134 -13.56 2.48 -10.35
N TYR A 135 -13.24 1.85 -9.21
CA TYR A 135 -12.10 2.21 -8.35
C TYR A 135 -10.87 1.31 -8.55
N GLY A 136 -11.00 0.17 -9.21
CA GLY A 136 -9.90 -0.74 -9.54
C GLY A 136 -8.91 -0.09 -10.49
N HIS A 137 -9.42 0.71 -11.44
CA HIS A 137 -8.58 1.54 -12.31
C HIS A 137 -7.74 2.58 -11.53
N VAL A 138 -8.19 2.98 -10.33
CA VAL A 138 -7.46 3.91 -9.43
C VAL A 138 -6.35 3.18 -8.66
N ILE A 139 -6.42 1.85 -8.55
CA ILE A 139 -5.43 1.00 -7.89
C ILE A 139 -4.39 0.46 -8.90
N GLU A 140 -4.76 0.33 -10.18
CA GLU A 140 -3.93 -0.30 -11.23
C GLU A 140 -3.07 0.66 -12.05
N CYS A 141 -3.31 1.97 -12.01
CA CYS A 141 -2.38 2.96 -12.56
C CYS A 141 -1.30 3.30 -11.51
N LEU A 142 -0.06 3.51 -11.95
CA LEU A 142 0.93 4.24 -11.15
C LEU A 142 0.21 5.44 -10.52
N PRO A 143 0.28 5.66 -9.18
CA PRO A 143 -0.20 6.90 -8.61
C PRO A 143 0.39 8.03 -9.45
N ASP A 144 -0.43 9.01 -9.85
CA ASP A 144 0.06 10.24 -10.49
C ASP A 144 1.37 10.63 -9.80
N GLU A 145 2.42 10.95 -10.59
CA GLU A 145 3.77 11.27 -10.11
C GLU A 145 3.73 12.23 -8.90
N LYS A 146 2.70 13.09 -8.83
CA LYS A 146 2.41 13.96 -7.70
C LYS A 146 2.20 13.23 -6.37
N PHE A 147 1.58 12.06 -6.35
CA PHE A 147 1.27 11.26 -5.16
C PHE A 147 2.27 10.15 -4.87
N MET A 148 3.29 9.97 -5.72
CA MET A 148 4.36 9.00 -5.43
C MET A 148 5.10 9.39 -4.15
N PRO A 149 5.29 8.45 -3.21
CA PRO A 149 5.87 8.77 -1.92
C PRO A 149 7.37 9.08 -2.03
N PRO A 150 7.88 9.95 -1.16
CA PRO A 150 9.30 10.20 -1.05
C PRO A 150 10.00 9.07 -0.30
N ILE A 151 11.21 8.74 -0.73
CA ILE A 151 12.21 8.04 0.08
C ILE A 151 13.42 8.94 0.25
N GLY A 152 13.93 9.04 1.48
CA GLY A 152 15.03 9.94 1.79
C GLY A 152 15.69 9.62 3.12
N ASN A 153 16.91 10.12 3.28
CA ASN A 153 17.70 9.98 4.51
C ASN A 153 18.21 11.33 5.05
N GLY A 154 17.72 12.44 4.48
CA GLY A 154 18.14 13.80 4.81
C GLY A 154 19.42 14.30 4.15
N HIS A 155 20.18 13.42 3.51
CA HIS A 155 21.28 13.80 2.62
C HIS A 155 20.87 13.69 1.17
N ILE A 156 20.22 12.59 0.78
CA ILE A 156 19.58 12.41 -0.52
C ILE A 156 18.11 11.98 -0.38
N ALA A 157 17.32 12.34 -1.38
CA ALA A 157 15.94 11.87 -1.51
C ALA A 157 15.47 11.84 -2.96
N THR A 158 14.45 11.03 -3.22
CA THR A 158 13.76 10.94 -4.50
C THR A 158 12.30 10.54 -4.27
N ASN A 159 11.39 10.97 -5.14
CA ASN A 159 10.10 10.32 -5.23
C ASN A 159 10.30 9.00 -5.96
N VAL A 160 9.76 7.91 -5.42
CA VAL A 160 10.00 6.58 -5.99
C VAL A 160 9.54 6.55 -7.46
N LEU A 161 10.33 5.92 -8.32
CA LEU A 161 10.15 5.87 -9.78
C LEU A 161 10.27 7.21 -10.53
N SER A 162 10.57 8.32 -9.84
CA SER A 162 10.86 9.58 -10.52
C SER A 162 12.21 9.53 -11.24
N ASP A 163 12.38 10.45 -12.19
CA ASP A 163 13.60 10.59 -12.97
C ASP A 163 14.69 11.42 -12.25
N THR A 164 14.43 11.83 -11.00
CA THR A 164 15.19 12.84 -10.29
C THR A 164 15.62 12.38 -8.89
N ILE A 165 16.87 12.67 -8.53
CA ILE A 165 17.37 12.62 -7.16
C ILE A 165 17.76 14.04 -6.74
N TYR A 166 17.46 14.42 -5.50
CA TYR A 166 17.92 15.66 -4.89
C TYR A 166 18.88 15.36 -3.74
N MET A 167 19.83 16.28 -3.53
CA MET A 167 20.81 16.23 -2.45
C MET A 167 20.70 17.49 -1.59
N ASN A 168 20.73 17.34 -0.27
CA ASN A 168 20.77 18.46 0.67
C ASN A 168 21.92 19.40 0.30
N GLY A 169 21.65 20.71 0.30
CA GLY A 169 22.66 21.74 0.01
C GLY A 169 23.06 21.89 -1.45
N PHE A 170 22.54 21.06 -2.36
CA PHE A 170 22.91 21.12 -3.78
C PHE A 170 21.88 21.89 -4.61
N TYR A 171 22.21 23.14 -4.92
CA TYR A 171 21.32 24.10 -5.60
C TYR A 171 21.94 24.63 -6.89
N ASN A 172 21.09 25.12 -7.78
CA ASN A 172 21.46 25.80 -9.01
C ASN A 172 20.57 27.03 -9.20
N GLY A 173 21.10 28.07 -9.83
CA GLY A 173 20.41 29.31 -10.11
C GLY A 173 20.91 30.47 -9.26
N TYR A 174 20.84 31.67 -9.82
CA TYR A 174 21.31 32.91 -9.19
C TYR A 174 20.16 33.62 -8.49
N ARG A 175 20.34 33.98 -7.22
CA ARG A 175 19.33 34.70 -6.41
C ARG A 175 17.93 34.08 -6.51
N GLU A 176 16.97 34.80 -7.10
CA GLU A 176 15.57 34.39 -7.20
C GLU A 176 15.36 33.19 -8.13
N ASP A 177 16.35 32.86 -8.97
CA ASP A 177 16.35 31.64 -9.78
C ASP A 177 16.92 30.42 -9.04
N SER A 178 17.37 30.56 -7.78
CA SER A 178 17.88 29.44 -6.98
C SER A 178 16.79 28.36 -6.80
N HIS A 179 17.19 27.10 -6.96
CA HIS A 179 16.36 25.91 -6.77
C HIS A 179 17.24 24.69 -6.55
N ARG A 180 16.69 23.60 -5.99
CA ARG A 180 17.46 22.35 -5.87
C ARG A 180 17.85 21.82 -7.24
N ALA A 181 19.15 21.61 -7.41
CA ALA A 181 19.67 21.08 -8.65
C ALA A 181 19.26 19.62 -8.82
N ARG A 182 18.67 19.30 -9.97
CA ARG A 182 18.26 17.95 -10.32
C ARG A 182 19.48 17.06 -10.59
N LEU A 183 19.59 15.94 -9.89
CA LEU A 183 20.49 14.84 -10.25
C LEU A 183 19.69 13.74 -10.95
N GLN A 184 20.34 12.97 -11.82
CA GLN A 184 19.67 11.91 -12.57
C GLN A 184 19.29 10.74 -11.66
N ALA A 185 18.05 10.26 -11.75
CA ALA A 185 17.70 8.99 -11.10
C ALA A 185 18.49 7.84 -11.72
N THR A 186 18.93 6.93 -10.85
CA THR A 186 19.73 5.74 -11.19
C THR A 186 19.28 4.50 -10.44
N SER A 187 18.29 4.64 -9.55
CA SER A 187 17.76 3.56 -8.70
C SER A 187 16.43 3.00 -9.22
N ALA A 188 15.72 3.70 -10.09
CA ALA A 188 14.43 3.26 -10.58
C ALA A 188 14.59 2.09 -11.57
N VAL A 189 13.73 1.09 -11.42
CA VAL A 189 13.75 -0.16 -12.19
C VAL A 189 12.36 -0.35 -12.76
N ASP A 190 12.26 -0.28 -14.09
CA ASP A 190 11.07 -0.67 -14.83
C ASP A 190 11.16 -2.15 -15.20
N VAL A 191 10.03 -2.83 -15.06
CA VAL A 191 9.91 -4.27 -15.33
C VAL A 191 8.91 -4.42 -16.45
N GLN A 192 9.37 -4.96 -17.57
CA GLN A 192 8.52 -5.16 -18.75
C GLN A 192 8.37 -6.64 -19.05
N PHE A 193 7.12 -7.01 -19.30
CA PHE A 193 6.72 -8.32 -19.81
C PHE A 193 6.36 -8.20 -21.29
N ASN A 194 6.24 -9.33 -21.97
CA ASN A 194 5.85 -9.38 -23.38
C ASN A 194 4.34 -9.17 -23.60
N ASP A 195 3.56 -9.15 -22.52
CA ASP A 195 2.13 -8.92 -22.51
C ASP A 195 1.74 -8.13 -21.25
N ASP A 196 0.57 -7.50 -21.25
CA ASP A 196 0.13 -6.57 -20.21
C ASP A 196 -0.77 -7.24 -19.14
N ARG A 197 -0.57 -8.55 -18.87
CA ARG A 197 -1.42 -9.31 -17.92
C ARG A 197 -0.91 -9.26 -16.49
N GLU A 198 0.09 -8.45 -16.18
CA GLU A 198 0.61 -8.34 -14.83
C GLU A 198 -0.28 -7.49 -13.90
N SER A 199 -0.23 -7.77 -12.61
CA SER A 199 -0.80 -6.92 -11.57
C SER A 199 0.33 -6.30 -10.74
N ARG A 200 0.23 -5.00 -10.45
CA ARG A 200 1.22 -4.24 -9.67
C ARG A 200 0.61 -3.74 -8.37
N TYR A 201 1.36 -3.87 -7.27
CA TYR A 201 0.97 -3.41 -5.94
C TYR A 201 2.09 -2.55 -5.35
N TYR A 202 1.72 -1.43 -4.73
CA TYR A 202 2.65 -0.47 -4.16
C TYR A 202 2.38 -0.30 -2.66
N ALA A 203 3.44 -0.22 -1.86
CA ALA A 203 3.30 0.05 -0.43
C ALA A 203 4.53 0.80 0.10
N LEU A 204 4.31 1.84 0.88
CA LEU A 204 5.36 2.47 1.68
C LEU A 204 5.28 1.94 3.12
N ASP A 205 6.28 1.18 3.52
CA ASP A 205 6.50 0.84 4.92
C ASP A 205 7.16 2.05 5.61
N MET A 206 6.33 2.91 6.20
CA MET A 206 6.77 4.14 6.88
C MET A 206 7.59 3.85 8.14
N PHE A 207 7.40 2.69 8.76
CA PHE A 207 8.13 2.33 9.97
C PHE A 207 9.57 1.95 9.64
N ASN A 208 9.77 1.25 8.53
CA ASN A 208 11.10 0.87 8.06
C ASN A 208 11.67 1.80 6.99
N GLY A 209 10.91 2.75 6.47
CA GLY A 209 11.29 3.66 5.38
C GLY A 209 11.65 2.96 4.07
N ILE A 210 10.90 1.91 3.73
CA ILE A 210 11.11 1.11 2.52
C ILE A 210 9.85 1.18 1.67
N PHE A 211 10.02 1.53 0.40
CA PHE A 211 8.96 1.40 -0.59
C PHE A 211 9.04 0.04 -1.27
N TYR A 212 7.90 -0.62 -1.39
CA TYR A 212 7.73 -1.90 -2.02
C TYR A 212 6.91 -1.76 -3.30
N GLN A 213 7.40 -2.37 -4.38
CA GLN A 213 6.61 -2.68 -5.57
C GLN A 213 6.56 -4.20 -5.70
N LYS A 214 5.37 -4.77 -5.72
CA LYS A 214 5.15 -6.19 -5.98
C LYS A 214 4.47 -6.35 -7.32
N ILE A 215 4.98 -7.25 -8.14
CA ILE A 215 4.46 -7.53 -9.47
C ILE A 215 4.15 -9.02 -9.54
N TYR A 216 2.94 -9.35 -10.01
CA TYR A 216 2.52 -10.72 -10.21
C TYR A 216 2.11 -10.92 -11.67
N HIS A 217 2.65 -11.94 -12.32
CA HIS A 217 2.27 -12.31 -13.68
C HIS A 217 1.67 -13.71 -13.67
N PRO A 218 0.35 -13.86 -13.87
CA PRO A 218 -0.36 -15.12 -13.66
C PRO A 218 0.08 -16.20 -14.64
N THR A 219 0.24 -15.87 -15.92
CA THR A 219 0.54 -16.88 -16.96
C THR A 219 1.99 -17.36 -16.97
N GLN A 220 2.92 -16.54 -16.47
CA GLN A 220 4.33 -16.91 -16.31
C GLN A 220 4.61 -17.46 -14.90
N ASN A 221 3.60 -17.43 -14.03
CA ASN A 221 3.69 -17.73 -12.61
C ASN A 221 4.90 -17.07 -11.93
N THR A 222 5.08 -15.79 -12.25
CA THR A 222 6.19 -14.95 -11.81
C THR A 222 5.71 -14.03 -10.70
N SER A 223 6.46 -13.95 -9.61
CA SER A 223 6.34 -12.91 -8.60
C SER A 223 7.64 -12.13 -8.49
N ILE A 224 7.56 -10.81 -8.56
CA ILE A 224 8.70 -9.90 -8.40
C ILE A 224 8.42 -8.98 -7.23
N THR A 225 9.37 -8.85 -6.32
CA THR A 225 9.33 -7.85 -5.25
C THR A 225 10.52 -6.92 -5.41
N ILE A 226 10.24 -5.63 -5.54
CA ILE A 226 11.24 -4.57 -5.59
C ILE A 226 11.14 -3.74 -4.31
N MET A 227 12.28 -3.49 -3.68
CA MET A 227 12.42 -2.62 -2.52
C MET A 227 13.28 -1.41 -2.90
N TYR A 228 12.81 -0.21 -2.57
CA TYR A 228 13.56 1.03 -2.73
C TYR A 228 13.70 1.71 -1.37
N PHE A 229 14.92 2.09 -1.00
CA PHE A 229 15.15 2.84 0.23
C PHE A 229 16.43 3.68 0.18
N ALA A 230 16.36 4.89 0.73
CA ALA A 230 17.54 5.69 1.02
C ALA A 230 18.16 5.17 2.33
N HIS A 231 19.38 4.65 2.28
CA HIS A 231 19.97 3.99 3.43
C HIS A 231 20.16 4.98 4.58
N ARG A 232 19.72 4.62 5.78
CA ARG A 232 19.59 5.58 6.88
C ARG A 232 20.92 5.76 7.62
N LYS A 233 21.71 4.67 7.77
CA LYS A 233 23.08 4.67 8.32
C LYS A 233 24.16 5.21 7.39
N TYR A 234 24.04 4.94 6.09
CA TYR A 234 24.98 5.31 5.04
C TYR A 234 24.25 6.33 4.17
N ASP A 235 24.35 7.58 4.57
CA ASP A 235 23.51 8.68 4.08
C ASP A 235 23.75 9.04 2.60
N THR A 236 24.88 8.62 2.01
CA THR A 236 25.09 8.75 0.56
C THR A 236 24.32 7.73 -0.27
N LEU A 237 23.78 6.66 0.32
CA LEU A 237 23.30 5.49 -0.42
C LEU A 237 21.79 5.51 -0.70
N LEU A 238 21.44 5.17 -1.93
CA LEU A 238 20.11 4.79 -2.38
C LEU A 238 20.18 3.37 -2.93
N VAL A 239 19.33 2.49 -2.41
CA VAL A 239 19.40 1.06 -2.69
C VAL A 239 18.09 0.61 -3.33
N THR A 240 18.24 -0.15 -4.41
CA THR A 240 17.15 -0.90 -5.04
C THR A 240 17.47 -2.37 -4.97
N HIS A 241 16.56 -3.16 -4.43
CA HIS A 241 16.67 -4.61 -4.38
C HIS A 241 15.52 -5.24 -5.15
N VAL A 242 15.83 -6.21 -5.99
CA VAL A 242 14.85 -6.94 -6.79
C VAL A 242 14.98 -8.42 -6.49
N SER A 243 13.87 -9.00 -6.04
CA SER A 243 13.70 -10.43 -5.82
C SER A 243 12.71 -10.96 -6.85
N VAL A 244 13.14 -11.95 -7.62
CA VAL A 244 12.35 -12.62 -8.66
C VAL A 244 12.12 -14.05 -8.22
N GLN A 245 10.88 -14.50 -8.31
CA GLN A 245 10.47 -15.88 -8.08
C GLN A 245 9.65 -16.35 -9.29
N GLN A 246 10.07 -17.44 -9.93
CA GLN A 246 9.44 -18.00 -11.13
C GLN A 246 9.32 -19.52 -11.01
N ILE A 247 8.23 -20.09 -11.52
CA ILE A 247 8.16 -21.56 -11.68
C ILE A 247 8.83 -22.00 -12.99
N LEU A 248 8.73 -21.19 -14.05
CA LEU A 248 9.44 -21.41 -15.31
C LEU A 248 10.21 -20.14 -15.69
N PRO A 249 11.50 -20.21 -16.07
CA PRO A 249 12.25 -19.05 -16.51
C PRO A 249 11.58 -18.39 -17.71
N SER A 250 11.10 -17.16 -17.54
CA SER A 250 10.52 -16.34 -18.60
C SER A 250 11.43 -15.17 -18.95
N ASN A 251 11.30 -14.67 -20.19
CA ASN A 251 12.01 -13.47 -20.63
C ASN A 251 11.40 -12.22 -19.95
N ILE A 252 11.95 -11.86 -18.80
CA ILE A 252 11.64 -10.61 -18.09
C ILE A 252 12.76 -9.63 -18.39
N SER A 253 12.40 -8.45 -18.88
CA SER A 253 13.38 -7.38 -19.07
C SER A 253 13.32 -6.39 -17.91
N PHE A 254 14.49 -6.08 -17.37
CA PHE A 254 14.66 -5.09 -16.31
C PHE A 254 15.38 -3.88 -16.90
N ILE A 255 14.65 -2.77 -16.98
CA ILE A 255 15.19 -1.51 -17.49
C ILE A 255 15.48 -0.62 -16.29
N CYS A 256 16.76 -0.49 -15.94
CA CYS A 256 17.18 0.49 -14.95
C CYS A 256 17.05 1.88 -15.58
N SER A 257 16.01 2.61 -15.21
CA SER A 257 15.74 3.93 -15.79
C SER A 257 16.81 4.91 -15.33
N LYS A 258 17.51 5.48 -16.29
CA LYS A 258 18.37 6.65 -16.10
C LYS A 258 17.55 7.87 -16.48
N GLY A 259 17.36 8.80 -15.55
CA GLY A 259 16.63 10.04 -15.85
C GLY A 259 17.28 10.82 -16.99
N GLY A 260 16.50 11.70 -17.64
CA GLY A 260 17.04 12.58 -18.70
C GLY A 260 18.21 13.45 -18.20
N LEU A 261 19.01 13.99 -19.12
CA LEU A 261 20.13 14.86 -18.75
C LEU A 261 19.66 16.05 -17.90
N SER A 262 20.40 16.35 -16.83
CA SER A 262 20.05 17.48 -15.97
C SER A 262 20.43 18.81 -16.62
N GLN A 263 19.49 19.76 -16.59
CA GLN A 263 19.73 21.13 -17.06
C GLN A 263 20.52 21.96 -16.05
N ASP A 264 20.68 21.47 -14.81
CA ASP A 264 21.31 22.20 -13.70
C ASP A 264 22.81 21.94 -13.58
N ILE A 265 23.34 20.99 -14.35
CA ILE A 265 24.71 20.48 -14.20
C ILE A 265 25.61 20.94 -15.34
N GLY A 266 26.73 21.57 -14.99
CA GLY A 266 27.83 21.96 -15.85
C GLY A 266 29.08 21.12 -15.60
N ASN A 267 30.07 21.26 -16.50
CA ASN A 267 31.41 20.65 -16.38
C ASN A 267 31.39 19.16 -15.98
N SER A 268 30.42 18.43 -16.53
CA SER A 268 30.17 17.05 -16.12
C SER A 268 30.96 16.03 -16.95
N SER A 269 31.41 14.97 -16.30
CA SER A 269 32.05 13.82 -16.91
C SER A 269 31.37 12.54 -16.43
N GLU A 270 31.12 11.61 -17.35
CA GLU A 270 30.63 10.27 -17.06
C GLU A 270 31.64 9.25 -17.56
N VAL A 271 32.04 8.33 -16.68
CA VAL A 271 33.07 7.32 -16.95
C VAL A 271 32.56 5.97 -16.47
N LYS A 272 32.71 4.94 -17.30
CA LYS A 272 32.53 3.55 -16.86
C LYS A 272 33.75 3.13 -16.05
N VAL A 273 33.54 2.81 -14.78
CA VAL A 273 34.61 2.33 -13.89
C VAL A 273 34.91 0.87 -14.21
N ASP A 274 33.86 0.09 -14.48
CA ASP A 274 33.91 -1.30 -14.91
C ASP A 274 32.65 -1.64 -15.75
N ASN A 275 32.41 -2.93 -16.02
CA ASN A 275 31.26 -3.39 -16.82
C ASN A 275 29.89 -3.06 -16.19
N SER A 276 29.83 -2.92 -14.87
CA SER A 276 28.61 -2.75 -14.08
C SER A 276 28.49 -1.37 -13.43
N THR A 277 29.63 -0.73 -13.13
CA THR A 277 29.73 0.53 -12.38
C THR A 277 29.93 1.72 -13.30
N THR A 278 29.11 2.76 -13.12
CA THR A 278 29.27 4.06 -13.77
C THR A 278 29.53 5.13 -12.71
N TYR A 279 30.44 6.05 -13.03
CA TYR A 279 30.74 7.22 -12.22
C TYR A 279 30.45 8.49 -13.02
N TRP A 280 29.64 9.37 -12.45
CA TRP A 280 29.30 10.67 -12.98
C TRP A 280 29.69 11.74 -11.97
N SER A 281 30.30 12.81 -12.43
CA SER A 281 30.59 13.98 -11.61
C SER A 281 30.39 15.25 -12.42
N GLY A 282 30.18 16.35 -11.74
CA GLY A 282 29.99 17.67 -12.33
C GLY A 282 29.76 18.68 -11.23
N GLU A 283 29.33 19.87 -11.62
CA GLU A 283 29.02 20.95 -10.70
C GLU A 283 27.73 21.65 -11.09
N ASN A 284 27.09 22.36 -10.16
CA ASN A 284 25.94 23.18 -10.51
C ASN A 284 26.36 24.30 -11.48
N LYS A 285 25.55 24.58 -12.51
CA LYS A 285 25.90 25.54 -13.56
C LYS A 285 26.02 26.96 -13.05
N ARG A 286 25.12 27.35 -12.15
CA ARG A 286 25.02 28.70 -11.62
C ARG A 286 24.92 28.63 -10.10
N PRO A 287 25.92 29.14 -9.36
CA PRO A 287 25.81 29.33 -7.92
C PRO A 287 24.84 30.47 -7.58
N GLU A 288 24.39 30.47 -6.33
CA GLU A 288 23.39 31.41 -5.79
C GLU A 288 23.87 32.87 -5.78
N THR A 289 25.18 33.07 -5.60
CA THR A 289 25.86 34.37 -5.58
C THR A 289 27.13 34.34 -6.42
N ASP A 290 27.66 35.50 -6.81
CA ASP A 290 28.85 35.61 -7.67
C ASP A 290 30.17 35.26 -6.96
N ASP A 291 30.17 35.29 -5.62
CA ASP A 291 31.32 34.95 -4.77
C ASP A 291 31.38 33.47 -4.37
N LEU A 292 30.37 32.68 -4.73
CA LEU A 292 30.31 31.27 -4.41
C LEU A 292 30.82 30.44 -5.59
N GLU A 293 31.81 29.60 -5.35
CA GLU A 293 32.26 28.62 -6.33
C GLU A 293 31.19 27.55 -6.59
N PRO A 294 31.05 27.04 -7.83
CA PRO A 294 30.20 25.89 -8.11
C PRO A 294 30.52 24.71 -7.19
N MET A 295 29.48 24.16 -6.56
CA MET A 295 29.56 22.96 -5.76
C MET A 295 29.70 21.76 -6.69
N ARG A 296 30.68 20.90 -6.39
CA ARG A 296 30.88 19.63 -7.08
C ARG A 296 30.11 18.50 -6.41
N PHE A 297 29.58 17.59 -7.22
CA PHE A 297 29.02 16.33 -6.75
C PHE A 297 29.73 15.13 -7.38
N HIS A 298 29.63 14.01 -6.68
CA HIS A 298 30.12 12.70 -7.09
C HIS A 298 28.97 11.71 -7.01
N HIS A 299 28.71 10.99 -8.09
CA HIS A 299 27.60 10.05 -8.22
C HIS A 299 28.13 8.75 -8.83
N VAL A 300 28.14 7.67 -8.05
CA VAL A 300 28.53 6.34 -8.51
C VAL A 300 27.35 5.39 -8.36
N TRP A 301 27.11 4.53 -9.36
CA TRP A 301 26.07 3.52 -9.26
C TRP A 301 26.40 2.26 -10.04
N THR A 302 25.79 1.16 -9.62
CA THR A 302 25.79 -0.11 -10.36
C THR A 302 24.42 -0.38 -10.97
N LYS A 303 24.41 -0.89 -12.20
CA LYS A 303 23.15 -1.24 -12.89
C LYS A 303 22.48 -2.47 -12.27
N LYS A 304 23.24 -3.55 -12.09
CA LYS A 304 22.74 -4.83 -11.58
C LYS A 304 23.90 -5.65 -11.03
N VAL A 305 23.80 -6.05 -9.76
CA VAL A 305 24.71 -6.99 -9.11
C VAL A 305 23.90 -8.16 -8.59
N ASN A 306 24.14 -9.35 -9.14
CA ASN A 306 23.50 -10.58 -8.68
C ASN A 306 23.95 -10.89 -7.24
N VAL A 307 22.98 -11.14 -6.36
CA VAL A 307 23.18 -11.48 -4.95
C VAL A 307 23.08 -12.98 -4.74
N SER A 308 22.01 -13.61 -5.24
CA SER A 308 21.83 -15.06 -5.18
C SER A 308 20.96 -15.56 -6.33
N GLU A 309 21.16 -16.81 -6.71
CA GLU A 309 20.32 -17.53 -7.67
C GLU A 309 20.19 -18.98 -7.20
N ASP A 310 18.96 -19.42 -6.95
CA ASP A 310 18.68 -20.72 -6.34
C ASP A 310 17.48 -21.38 -7.02
N TYR A 311 17.46 -22.71 -7.10
CA TYR A 311 16.31 -23.51 -7.51
C TYR A 311 15.82 -24.33 -6.32
N ILE A 312 14.58 -24.07 -5.86
CA ILE A 312 13.97 -24.78 -4.74
C ILE A 312 12.59 -25.28 -5.18
N ASN A 313 12.35 -26.59 -5.17
CA ASN A 313 11.07 -27.23 -5.52
C ASN A 313 10.49 -26.67 -6.84
N ASP A 314 11.26 -26.79 -7.93
CA ASP A 314 10.90 -26.30 -9.27
C ASP A 314 10.59 -24.79 -9.35
N THR A 315 11.03 -24.04 -8.34
CA THR A 315 10.93 -22.58 -8.31
C THR A 315 12.31 -21.97 -8.42
N TYR A 316 12.55 -21.22 -9.49
CA TYR A 316 13.72 -20.37 -9.63
C TYR A 316 13.55 -19.11 -8.77
N ARG A 317 14.59 -18.76 -8.02
CA ARG A 317 14.69 -17.51 -7.28
C ARG A 317 15.97 -16.79 -7.67
N SER A 318 15.86 -15.51 -7.96
CA SER A 318 17.02 -14.65 -8.24
C SER A 318 16.87 -13.35 -7.45
N ASN A 319 17.94 -12.94 -6.79
CA ASN A 319 18.01 -11.66 -6.10
C ASN A 319 19.15 -10.85 -6.69
N TRP A 320 18.91 -9.57 -6.92
CA TRP A 320 19.95 -8.65 -7.33
C TRP A 320 19.72 -7.26 -6.74
N ILE A 321 20.80 -6.50 -6.63
CA ILE A 321 20.78 -5.14 -6.10
C ILE A 321 21.33 -4.15 -7.13
N SER A 322 20.81 -2.93 -7.05
CA SER A 322 21.41 -1.73 -7.60
C SER A 322 21.70 -0.79 -6.44
N ILE A 323 22.91 -0.25 -6.43
CA ILE A 323 23.38 0.69 -5.40
C ILE A 323 23.76 1.98 -6.12
N THR A 324 23.22 3.09 -5.62
CA THR A 324 23.61 4.45 -5.98
C THR A 324 24.22 5.11 -4.75
N SER A 325 25.34 5.81 -4.91
CA SER A 325 25.99 6.61 -3.88
C SER A 325 26.25 8.03 -4.41
N ILE A 326 25.81 9.05 -3.66
CA ILE A 326 25.90 10.47 -4.05
C ILE A 326 26.39 11.33 -2.89
N GLY A 327 27.31 12.24 -3.16
CA GLY A 327 27.86 13.17 -2.16
C GLY A 327 28.78 14.22 -2.76
N THR A 328 29.31 15.08 -1.90
CA THR A 328 30.27 16.15 -2.26
C THR A 328 31.73 15.73 -2.11
N ASP A 329 32.00 14.69 -1.32
CA ASP A 329 33.34 14.10 -1.16
C ASP A 329 33.44 12.78 -1.96
N LYS A 330 34.41 12.74 -2.88
CA LYS A 330 34.60 11.57 -3.76
C LYS A 330 34.99 10.31 -3.00
N GLU A 331 35.89 10.43 -2.03
CA GLU A 331 36.43 9.28 -1.30
C GLU A 331 35.35 8.68 -0.39
N GLU A 332 34.55 9.51 0.28
CA GLU A 332 33.39 9.08 1.06
C GLU A 332 32.38 8.33 0.17
N VAL A 333 32.03 8.91 -0.98
CA VAL A 333 31.07 8.33 -1.92
C VAL A 333 31.50 6.94 -2.40
N PHE A 334 32.77 6.79 -2.81
CA PHE A 334 33.30 5.49 -3.25
C PHE A 334 33.49 4.51 -2.08
N SER A 335 33.91 4.98 -0.91
CA SER A 335 34.09 4.16 0.28
C SER A 335 32.78 3.52 0.72
N LEU A 336 31.71 4.32 0.86
CA LEU A 336 30.39 3.81 1.23
C LEU A 336 29.77 2.93 0.14
N TYR A 337 29.98 3.26 -1.13
CA TYR A 337 29.56 2.42 -2.26
C TYR A 337 30.20 1.02 -2.21
N ARG A 338 31.53 0.93 -2.11
CA ARG A 338 32.26 -0.35 -2.03
C ARG A 338 31.84 -1.15 -0.80
N LYS A 339 31.75 -0.47 0.34
CA LYS A 339 31.30 -1.08 1.59
C LYS A 339 29.92 -1.70 1.46
N ALA A 340 29.00 -1.07 0.73
CA ALA A 340 27.66 -1.61 0.52
C ALA A 340 27.64 -2.81 -0.44
N LEU A 341 28.53 -2.85 -1.44
CA LEU A 341 28.71 -4.00 -2.33
C LEU A 341 29.32 -5.22 -1.62
N GLU A 342 30.20 -4.98 -0.65
CA GLU A 342 30.84 -6.04 0.15
C GLU A 342 29.90 -6.62 1.23
N MET A 343 28.82 -5.92 1.57
CA MET A 343 27.84 -6.40 2.55
C MET A 343 26.89 -7.43 1.96
N THR A 344 26.49 -8.41 2.78
CA THR A 344 25.33 -9.23 2.45
C THR A 344 24.07 -8.38 2.40
N HIS A 345 23.16 -8.73 1.49
CA HIS A 345 21.91 -8.03 1.30
C HIS A 345 21.11 -7.88 2.60
N ASP A 346 20.95 -8.98 3.34
CA ASP A 346 20.22 -8.97 4.61
C ASP A 346 20.84 -8.00 5.62
N ASN A 347 22.17 -7.91 5.65
CA ASN A 347 22.85 -7.00 6.56
C ASN A 347 22.61 -5.52 6.17
N LEU A 348 22.60 -5.21 4.87
CA LEU A 348 22.30 -3.87 4.37
C LEU A 348 20.87 -3.45 4.74
N VAL A 349 19.87 -4.30 4.47
CA VAL A 349 18.47 -4.04 4.84
C VAL A 349 18.30 -3.96 6.35
N ASN A 350 18.90 -4.88 7.12
CA ASN A 350 18.76 -4.90 8.57
C ASN A 350 19.41 -3.67 9.23
N GLN A 351 20.57 -3.22 8.76
CA GLN A 351 21.19 -1.99 9.28
C GLN A 351 20.31 -0.76 9.00
N HIS A 352 19.71 -0.67 7.81
CA HIS A 352 18.74 0.39 7.50
C HIS A 352 17.53 0.36 8.45
N LYS A 353 16.87 -0.80 8.60
CA LYS A 353 15.71 -0.97 9.49
C LYS A 353 16.03 -0.68 10.95
N GLN A 354 17.22 -1.08 11.42
CA GLN A 354 17.68 -0.81 12.78
C GLN A 354 17.77 0.70 13.04
N GLU A 355 18.27 1.49 12.09
CA GLU A 355 18.32 2.93 12.27
C GLU A 355 16.93 3.58 12.31
N TRP A 356 16.00 3.14 11.46
CA TRP A 356 14.61 3.60 11.54
C TRP A 356 13.96 3.23 12.88
N ASN A 357 14.17 2.00 13.34
CA ASN A 357 13.71 1.55 14.66
C ASN A 357 14.28 2.43 15.78
N ARG A 358 15.56 2.84 15.71
CA ARG A 358 16.16 3.79 16.67
C ARG A 358 15.50 5.16 16.62
N ILE A 359 15.06 5.64 15.46
CA ILE A 359 14.33 6.91 15.33
C ILE A 359 12.97 6.78 16.01
N TRP A 360 12.15 5.80 15.63
CA TRP A 360 10.80 5.61 16.20
C TRP A 360 10.84 5.35 17.71
N LYS A 361 11.85 4.63 18.21
CA LYS A 361 12.05 4.42 19.66
C LYS A 361 12.37 5.69 20.45
N LYS A 362 12.93 6.73 19.83
CA LYS A 362 13.20 8.00 20.52
C LYS A 362 11.92 8.77 20.82
N GLY A 363 10.89 8.62 19.99
CA GLY A 363 9.60 9.23 20.23
C GLY A 363 8.72 9.18 18.99
N HIS A 364 7.47 8.83 19.20
CA HIS A 364 6.38 8.89 18.22
C HIS A 364 5.05 8.86 18.97
N ILE A 365 3.95 8.95 18.22
CA ILE A 365 2.60 8.97 18.78
C ILE A 365 1.91 7.65 18.43
N GLU A 366 1.46 6.94 19.45
CA GLU A 366 0.64 5.73 19.33
C GLU A 366 -0.82 6.05 19.68
N ILE A 367 -1.74 5.58 18.86
CA ILE A 367 -3.18 5.69 19.05
C ILE A 367 -3.69 4.34 19.56
N HIS A 368 -4.23 4.32 20.78
CA HIS A 368 -4.89 3.14 21.32
C HIS A 368 -6.35 3.07 20.86
N GLY A 369 -6.81 1.88 20.50
CA GLY A 369 -8.15 1.63 19.97
C GLY A 369 -8.14 1.25 18.48
N ASP A 370 -9.29 1.35 17.83
CA ASP A 370 -9.49 0.83 16.46
C ASP A 370 -9.27 1.87 15.34
N ASP A 371 -8.85 3.10 15.68
CA ASP A 371 -8.58 4.16 14.68
C ASP A 371 -7.22 3.98 14.00
N LYS A 372 -7.16 2.95 13.14
CA LYS A 372 -5.98 2.64 12.32
C LYS A 372 -5.73 3.72 11.27
N GLU A 373 -6.73 4.52 10.89
CA GLU A 373 -6.56 5.56 9.90
C GLU A 373 -5.80 6.75 10.47
N LEU A 374 -6.19 7.23 11.66
CA LEU A 374 -5.48 8.29 12.36
C LEU A 374 -4.03 7.89 12.67
N GLN A 375 -3.80 6.65 13.13
CA GLN A 375 -2.44 6.13 13.36
C GLN A 375 -1.59 6.19 12.08
N ARG A 376 -2.14 5.79 10.93
CA ARG A 376 -1.45 5.84 9.64
C ARG A 376 -1.14 7.29 9.23
N ASN A 377 -2.10 8.21 9.39
CA ASN A 377 -1.93 9.61 9.02
C ASN A 377 -0.85 10.31 9.86
N ILE A 378 -0.81 10.03 11.17
CA ILE A 378 0.22 10.55 12.07
C ILE A 378 1.61 9.99 11.69
N HIS A 379 1.71 8.67 11.45
CA HIS A 379 2.97 8.07 11.01
C HIS A 379 3.42 8.60 9.65
N ALA A 380 2.49 8.87 8.73
CA ALA A 380 2.80 9.49 7.45
C ALA A 380 3.38 10.90 7.63
N ALA A 381 2.78 11.72 8.48
CA ALA A 381 3.29 13.06 8.78
C ALA A 381 4.72 13.01 9.36
N PHE A 382 4.95 12.17 10.37
CA PHE A 382 6.28 11.99 10.96
C PHE A 382 7.30 11.43 9.96
N TYR A 383 6.92 10.40 9.19
CA TYR A 383 7.80 9.80 8.19
C TYR A 383 8.27 10.82 7.15
N ASN A 384 7.37 11.65 6.62
CA ASN A 384 7.72 12.65 5.60
C ASN A 384 8.74 13.67 6.12
N ILE A 385 8.61 14.11 7.38
CA ILE A 385 9.57 15.00 8.02
C ILE A 385 10.89 14.27 8.28
N LEU A 386 10.83 13.10 8.93
CA LEU A 386 12.01 12.35 9.35
C LEU A 386 12.84 11.82 8.17
N SER A 387 12.21 11.41 7.08
CA SER A 387 12.91 11.00 5.86
C SER A 387 13.67 12.16 5.19
N SER A 388 13.25 13.40 5.46
CA SER A 388 13.91 14.61 4.95
C SER A 388 14.97 15.19 5.89
N LEU A 389 15.12 14.64 7.11
CA LEU A 389 16.11 15.10 8.10
C LEU A 389 17.33 14.18 8.18
N PRO A 390 18.56 14.72 8.21
CA PRO A 390 19.77 13.91 8.34
C PRO A 390 19.87 13.34 9.75
N GLN A 391 20.61 12.24 9.93
CA GLN A 391 20.80 11.64 11.27
C GLN A 391 21.81 12.38 12.14
N LYS A 392 22.77 13.05 11.50
CA LYS A 392 23.89 13.73 12.12
C LYS A 392 24.32 14.91 11.26
N GLN A 393 25.09 15.82 11.84
CA GLN A 393 25.76 16.85 11.06
C GLN A 393 26.81 16.21 10.15
N ASN A 394 26.80 16.58 8.86
CA ASN A 394 27.89 16.30 7.94
C ASN A 394 28.72 17.59 7.80
N VAL A 395 30.04 17.46 7.97
CA VAL A 395 30.97 18.60 7.90
C VAL A 395 31.21 19.03 6.45
N HIS A 396 31.24 18.07 5.52
CA HIS A 396 31.45 18.29 4.09
C HIS A 396 30.18 18.69 3.35
N ASN A 397 29.01 18.36 3.90
CA ASN A 397 27.71 18.78 3.38
C ASN A 397 26.74 19.17 4.52
N PRO A 398 26.88 20.36 5.12
CA PRO A 398 26.07 20.75 6.26
C PRO A 398 24.59 20.87 5.90
N PHE A 399 23.73 20.41 6.82
CA PHE A 399 22.28 20.54 6.69
C PHE A 399 21.87 22.02 6.53
N ILE A 400 21.04 22.32 5.52
CA ILE A 400 20.67 23.71 5.20
C ILE A 400 19.34 24.15 5.81
N GLY A 401 18.58 23.20 6.40
CA GLY A 401 17.20 23.40 6.82
C GLY A 401 16.22 22.55 6.01
N LEU A 402 14.97 22.51 6.46
CA LEU A 402 13.93 21.69 5.87
C LEU A 402 12.88 22.55 5.16
N SER A 403 12.67 22.27 3.88
CA SER A 403 11.62 22.89 3.08
C SER A 403 10.24 22.35 3.46
N PRO A 404 9.16 23.16 3.34
CA PRO A 404 7.79 22.66 3.39
C PRO A 404 7.54 21.49 2.43
N GLY A 405 8.24 21.48 1.28
CA GLY A 405 8.16 20.42 0.28
C GLY A 405 8.98 19.15 0.58
N GLY A 406 9.65 19.06 1.72
CA GLY A 406 10.54 17.95 2.07
C GLY A 406 11.88 17.97 1.29
N LEU A 407 12.58 16.83 1.22
CA LEU A 407 13.86 16.71 0.49
C LEU A 407 13.72 16.22 -0.97
N SER A 408 12.68 15.46 -1.32
CA SER A 408 12.56 14.80 -2.63
C SER A 408 12.01 15.67 -3.76
N ARG A 409 11.80 16.97 -3.50
CA ARG A 409 11.18 17.95 -4.41
C ARG A 409 11.96 19.27 -4.37
N GLY A 410 11.53 20.27 -5.15
CA GLY A 410 12.11 21.60 -5.15
C GLY A 410 12.97 21.96 -6.35
N GLY A 411 12.90 21.23 -7.46
CA GLY A 411 13.58 21.63 -8.69
C GLY A 411 12.93 22.80 -9.43
N LYS A 412 13.57 23.27 -10.49
CA LYS A 412 13.01 24.28 -11.40
C LYS A 412 11.73 23.76 -12.06
N ILE A 413 10.77 24.67 -12.32
CA ILE A 413 9.55 24.33 -13.08
C ILE A 413 9.97 23.83 -14.46
N ASN A 414 9.52 22.64 -14.84
CA ASN A 414 9.51 22.26 -16.24
C ASN A 414 8.38 23.07 -16.92
N PRO A 415 8.67 23.96 -17.88
CA PRO A 415 7.65 24.80 -18.52
C PRO A 415 6.54 23.99 -19.21
N ASN A 416 6.78 22.69 -19.47
CA ASN A 416 5.79 21.76 -20.03
C ASN A 416 4.95 21.02 -18.96
N LYS A 417 5.16 21.28 -17.66
CA LYS A 417 4.35 20.76 -16.54
C LYS A 417 3.75 21.94 -15.74
N THR A 418 2.43 21.98 -15.59
CA THR A 418 1.70 23.07 -14.90
C THR A 418 1.80 22.97 -13.37
N GLY A 419 1.98 24.10 -12.64
CA GLY A 419 1.99 24.07 -11.16
C GLY A 419 2.54 25.25 -10.32
N GLY A 420 2.86 26.44 -10.83
CA GLY A 420 3.25 27.61 -9.99
C GLY A 420 4.72 27.59 -9.50
N PRO A 421 5.20 28.66 -8.81
CA PRO A 421 6.63 28.96 -8.59
C PRO A 421 7.39 27.74 -8.02
N SER A 422 8.46 27.36 -8.74
CA SER A 422 9.41 26.28 -8.45
C SER A 422 8.83 25.03 -7.76
N ASN A 423 8.25 24.08 -8.52
CA ASN A 423 7.86 22.71 -8.12
C ASN A 423 8.10 22.33 -6.62
N ASN A 424 7.24 22.81 -5.72
CA ASN A 424 7.34 22.70 -4.26
C ASN A 424 8.43 23.61 -3.63
N TYR A 425 8.24 24.92 -3.79
CA TYR A 425 8.99 25.99 -3.13
C TYR A 425 10.50 26.00 -3.40
N ALA A 426 10.95 25.53 -4.58
CA ALA A 426 12.38 25.44 -4.94
C ALA A 426 13.25 24.63 -3.95
N GLY A 427 12.62 23.93 -3.01
CA GLY A 427 13.32 23.30 -1.89
C GLY A 427 13.82 24.30 -0.84
N HIS A 428 13.48 25.58 -0.96
CA HIS A 428 13.82 26.64 -0.02
C HIS A 428 13.22 26.39 1.37
N VAL A 429 13.86 26.98 2.37
CA VAL A 429 13.53 26.92 3.78
C VAL A 429 12.83 28.22 4.17
N PHE A 430 11.66 28.08 4.78
CA PHE A 430 10.77 29.18 5.17
C PHE A 430 10.62 29.20 6.69
N TRP A 431 9.88 30.18 7.20
CA TRP A 431 9.35 30.20 8.58
C TRP A 431 8.59 28.92 8.95
N ASP A 432 8.07 28.16 7.98
CA ASP A 432 7.47 26.86 8.16
C ASP A 432 8.35 25.87 8.92
N MET A 433 9.65 25.89 8.64
CA MET A 433 10.61 25.05 9.35
C MET A 433 10.57 25.34 10.85
N ASP A 434 10.63 26.61 11.22
CA ASP A 434 10.78 27.07 12.60
C ASP A 434 9.45 26.98 13.38
N THR A 435 8.33 27.29 12.71
CA THR A 435 7.01 27.46 13.34
C THR A 435 6.17 26.18 13.32
N TRP A 436 6.18 25.43 12.21
CA TRP A 436 5.26 24.31 12.01
C TRP A 436 5.97 22.96 12.11
N ILE A 437 7.16 22.82 11.52
CA ILE A 437 7.85 21.53 11.41
C ILE A 437 8.68 21.22 12.67
N MET A 438 9.41 22.20 13.20
CA MET A 438 10.34 21.96 14.30
C MET A 438 9.67 21.63 15.64
N PRO A 439 8.51 22.19 16.06
CA PRO A 439 7.90 21.88 17.35
C PRO A 439 7.69 20.39 17.65
N PRO A 440 7.04 19.57 16.78
CA PRO A 440 6.97 18.14 17.04
C PRO A 440 8.35 17.48 17.04
N ILE A 441 9.28 17.92 16.19
CA ILE A 441 10.63 17.35 16.13
C ILE A 441 11.45 17.65 17.38
N MET A 442 11.38 18.84 17.98
CA MET A 442 12.12 19.13 19.21
C MET A 442 11.60 18.34 20.41
N MET A 443 10.30 18.04 20.44
CA MET A 443 9.68 17.25 21.52
C MET A 443 10.12 15.78 21.50
N PHE A 444 10.18 15.16 20.33
CA PHE A 444 10.49 13.72 20.21
C PHE A 444 11.94 13.43 19.81
N HIS A 445 12.61 14.39 19.15
CA HIS A 445 13.93 14.24 18.55
C HIS A 445 14.78 15.53 18.70
N PRO A 446 15.09 15.98 19.92
CA PRO A 446 15.78 17.26 20.17
C PRO A 446 17.11 17.40 19.41
N ASN A 447 17.86 16.31 19.23
CA ASN A 447 19.10 16.33 18.45
C ASN A 447 18.89 16.73 16.98
N LEU A 448 17.73 16.40 16.38
CA LEU A 448 17.39 16.81 15.02
C LEU A 448 16.95 18.29 14.99
N ALA A 449 16.19 18.73 15.99
CA ALA A 449 15.84 20.15 16.13
C ALA A 449 17.09 21.04 16.30
N ARG A 450 18.12 20.54 17.01
CA ARG A 450 19.42 21.20 17.07
C ARG A 450 20.06 21.40 15.69
N LEU A 451 19.97 20.41 14.80
CA LEU A 451 20.47 20.56 13.41
C LEU A 451 19.69 21.64 12.65
N MET A 452 18.38 21.75 12.88
CA MET A 452 17.52 22.78 12.27
C MET A 452 17.89 24.19 12.77
N ILE A 453 18.14 24.38 14.06
CA ILE A 453 18.60 25.67 14.58
C ILE A 453 20.02 26.00 14.09
N ASN A 454 20.91 25.01 14.05
CA ASN A 454 22.27 25.18 13.54
C ASN A 454 22.28 25.63 12.07
N SER A 455 21.28 25.23 11.26
CA SER A 455 21.20 25.72 9.88
C SER A 455 20.90 27.22 9.80
N ARG A 456 20.15 27.79 10.76
CA ARG A 456 19.96 29.24 10.91
C ARG A 456 21.21 29.94 11.44
N ILE A 457 21.88 29.36 12.43
CA ILE A 457 23.16 29.89 12.95
C ILE A 457 24.21 29.99 11.85
N ARG A 458 24.29 28.96 10.98
CA ARG A 458 25.26 28.92 9.88
C ARG A 458 25.18 30.12 8.94
N VAL A 459 23.97 30.63 8.70
CA VAL A 459 23.74 31.76 7.78
C VAL A 459 23.53 33.10 8.50
N LEU A 460 23.83 33.17 9.81
CA LEU A 460 23.62 34.37 10.63
C LEU A 460 24.37 35.59 10.07
N ASP A 461 25.59 35.40 9.57
CA ASP A 461 26.35 36.51 8.96
C ASP A 461 25.72 37.02 7.66
N THR A 462 25.11 36.14 6.86
CA THR A 462 24.32 36.57 5.68
C THR A 462 23.06 37.30 6.13
N ALA A 463 22.35 36.81 7.15
CA ALA A 463 21.20 37.52 7.72
C ALA A 463 21.56 38.93 8.25
N LYS A 464 22.77 39.10 8.79
CA LYS A 464 23.30 40.42 9.19
C LYS A 464 23.55 41.34 8.00
N LYS A 465 24.10 40.78 6.91
CA LYS A 465 24.25 41.53 5.64
C LYS A 465 22.89 41.94 5.07
N ASN A 466 21.87 41.07 5.15
CA ASN A 466 20.51 41.38 4.70
C ASN A 466 19.87 42.52 5.51
N ALA A 467 20.03 42.53 6.83
CA ALA A 467 19.57 43.63 7.68
C ALA A 467 20.24 44.95 7.28
N LYS A 468 21.57 44.95 7.19
CA LYS A 468 22.36 46.12 6.77
C LYS A 468 21.95 46.64 5.39
N GLY A 469 21.75 45.75 4.43
CA GLY A 469 21.31 46.07 3.07
C GLY A 469 19.92 46.71 3.01
N THR A 470 19.11 46.54 4.06
CA THR A 470 17.77 47.13 4.17
C THR A 470 17.71 48.29 5.17
N GLY A 471 18.87 48.80 5.61
CA GLY A 471 18.97 49.97 6.49
C GLY A 471 18.85 49.67 7.99
N TYR A 472 18.86 48.40 8.39
CA TYR A 472 18.69 47.96 9.78
C TYR A 472 19.97 47.36 10.36
N LEU A 473 20.03 47.24 11.69
CA LEU A 473 21.11 46.56 12.40
C LEU A 473 20.72 45.09 12.67
N GLY A 474 21.61 44.33 13.31
CA GLY A 474 21.31 42.96 13.73
C GLY A 474 21.20 41.99 12.56
N ALA A 475 20.38 40.94 12.72
CA ALA A 475 20.15 39.90 11.73
C ALA A 475 18.70 39.90 11.23
N ARG A 476 18.52 39.91 9.92
CA ARG A 476 17.24 39.73 9.22
C ARG A 476 17.31 38.46 8.38
N PHE A 477 16.57 37.43 8.79
CA PHE A 477 16.48 36.21 8.00
C PHE A 477 15.62 36.43 6.75
N PRO A 478 15.95 35.77 5.62
CA PRO A 478 15.18 35.91 4.39
C PRO A 478 13.82 35.20 4.48
N TRP A 479 12.87 35.60 3.62
CA TRP A 479 11.61 34.89 3.48
C TRP A 479 11.82 33.48 2.88
N GLU A 480 12.62 33.42 1.81
CA GLU A 480 13.08 32.16 1.21
C GLU A 480 14.58 32.01 1.40
N GLN A 481 14.97 30.99 2.15
CA GLN A 481 16.38 30.64 2.36
C GLN A 481 16.75 29.42 1.52
N ALA A 482 17.80 29.55 0.72
CA ALA A 482 18.46 28.44 0.05
C ALA A 482 19.81 28.12 0.71
N VAL A 483 20.93 28.13 -0.03
CA VAL A 483 22.22 27.63 0.49
C VAL A 483 22.96 28.68 1.31
N THR A 484 23.06 29.90 0.80
CA THR A 484 23.94 30.95 1.35
C THR A 484 23.27 31.80 2.43
N GLY A 485 21.94 31.78 2.50
CA GLY A 485 21.16 32.62 3.41
C GLY A 485 20.75 33.99 2.85
N ILE A 486 21.07 34.28 1.58
CA ILE A 486 20.44 35.43 0.92
C ILE A 486 18.94 35.18 0.74
N ASP A 487 18.19 36.25 0.51
CA ASP A 487 16.80 36.10 0.13
C ASP A 487 16.70 35.69 -1.34
N THR A 488 16.16 34.49 -1.57
CA THR A 488 15.93 33.93 -2.91
C THR A 488 14.47 34.02 -3.31
N CYS A 489 13.65 34.78 -2.56
CA CYS A 489 12.23 34.90 -2.85
C CYS A 489 12.00 35.74 -4.11
N PRO A 490 11.36 35.20 -5.16
CA PRO A 490 10.99 35.99 -6.34
C PRO A 490 9.83 36.95 -6.06
N TRP A 491 9.14 36.81 -4.93
CA TRP A 491 8.00 37.65 -4.56
C TRP A 491 8.43 38.82 -3.67
N ASP A 492 8.69 39.97 -4.31
CA ASP A 492 9.20 41.20 -3.67
C ASP A 492 8.41 41.62 -2.42
N LEU A 493 7.07 41.59 -2.45
CA LEU A 493 6.26 42.00 -1.30
C LEU A 493 6.48 41.09 -0.08
N ALA A 494 6.58 39.77 -0.29
CA ALA A 494 6.84 38.83 0.80
C ALA A 494 8.26 39.03 1.35
N SER A 495 9.27 39.05 0.48
CA SER A 495 10.67 39.31 0.85
C SER A 495 10.82 40.61 1.66
N LYS A 496 10.17 41.68 1.20
CA LYS A 496 10.31 43.01 1.79
C LYS A 496 9.60 43.17 3.13
N TYR A 497 8.36 42.68 3.24
CA TYR A 497 7.47 43.02 4.36
C TYR A 497 7.22 41.86 5.34
N GLN A 498 7.34 40.60 4.93
CA GLN A 498 7.14 39.45 5.83
C GLN A 498 8.41 39.14 6.64
N VAL A 499 8.87 40.14 7.39
CA VAL A 499 10.09 40.05 8.22
C VAL A 499 9.90 39.23 9.50
N HIS A 500 8.68 38.76 9.78
CA HIS A 500 8.36 37.96 10.96
C HIS A 500 9.13 36.64 11.04
N VAL A 501 9.60 36.09 9.91
CA VAL A 501 10.52 34.94 9.86
C VAL A 501 11.71 35.11 10.82
N THR A 502 12.18 36.35 11.00
CA THR A 502 13.26 36.67 11.94
C THR A 502 12.84 36.46 13.40
N ALA A 503 11.60 36.80 13.76
CA ALA A 503 11.04 36.49 15.08
C ALA A 503 10.77 34.98 15.23
N ASP A 504 10.29 34.32 14.18
CA ASP A 504 10.00 32.88 14.20
C ASP A 504 11.26 32.06 14.55
N VAL A 505 12.43 32.41 13.97
CA VAL A 505 13.72 31.80 14.31
C VAL A 505 14.08 31.98 15.80
N SER A 506 13.85 33.18 16.36
CA SER A 506 14.11 33.41 17.79
C SER A 506 13.14 32.64 18.69
N TYR A 507 11.88 32.51 18.28
CA TYR A 507 10.86 31.77 18.99
C TYR A 507 11.18 30.27 18.99
N ALA A 508 11.58 29.74 17.84
CA ALA A 508 12.12 28.41 17.64
C ALA A 508 13.28 28.10 18.59
N LEU A 509 14.29 28.98 18.66
CA LEU A 509 15.42 28.85 19.58
C LEU A 509 14.93 28.84 21.04
N ARG A 510 14.04 29.77 21.43
CA ARG A 510 13.49 29.83 22.78
C ARG A 510 12.77 28.54 23.16
N GLN A 511 11.94 27.99 22.28
CA GLN A 511 11.24 26.72 22.53
C GLN A 511 12.22 25.57 22.71
N TYR A 512 13.24 25.46 21.84
CA TYR A 512 14.27 24.45 21.98
C TYR A 512 15.01 24.54 23.32
N LEU A 513 15.39 25.74 23.75
CA LEU A 513 16.06 25.94 25.05
C LEU A 513 15.17 25.54 26.23
N TYR A 514 13.85 25.74 26.11
CA TYR A 514 12.89 25.38 27.16
C TYR A 514 12.70 23.87 27.31
N VAL A 515 12.66 23.13 26.19
CA VAL A 515 12.42 21.68 26.19
C VAL A 515 13.70 20.85 26.36
N SER A 516 14.87 21.45 26.13
CA SER A 516 16.16 20.77 26.20
C SER A 516 16.66 20.58 27.63
N SER A 517 17.54 19.59 27.83
CA SER A 517 18.31 19.49 29.06
C SER A 517 19.21 20.73 29.24
N LYS A 518 19.59 21.01 30.48
CA LYS A 518 20.48 22.14 30.81
C LYS A 518 21.78 22.11 29.99
N ASP A 519 22.41 20.95 29.86
CA ASP A 519 23.68 20.81 29.13
C ASP A 519 23.49 21.05 27.63
N ALA A 520 22.42 20.52 27.03
CA ALA A 520 22.11 20.73 25.62
C ALA A 520 21.71 22.19 25.32
N ALA A 521 21.05 22.87 26.26
CA ALA A 521 20.73 24.29 26.16
C ALA A 521 21.99 25.16 26.26
N ILE A 522 22.89 24.85 27.20
CA ILE A 522 24.19 25.54 27.31
C ILE A 522 25.00 25.33 26.03
N GLU A 523 25.11 24.10 25.53
CA GLU A 523 25.82 23.79 24.29
C GLU A 523 25.26 24.58 23.10
N MET A 524 23.93 24.67 22.96
CA MET A 524 23.29 25.46 21.91
C MET A 524 23.64 26.95 22.02
N LEU A 525 23.57 27.50 23.24
CA LEU A 525 23.88 28.91 23.49
C LEU A 525 25.36 29.24 23.23
N THR A 526 26.28 28.34 23.57
CA THR A 526 27.71 28.51 23.31
C THR A 526 28.06 28.33 21.83
N ASN A 527 27.31 27.49 21.11
CA ASN A 527 27.52 27.21 19.68
C ASN A 527 26.78 28.19 18.76
N GLY A 528 26.67 29.46 19.17
CA GLY A 528 26.11 30.54 18.35
C GLY A 528 24.64 30.87 18.62
N GLY A 529 23.93 30.09 19.44
CA GLY A 529 22.55 30.41 19.84
C GLY A 529 22.42 31.75 20.56
N SER A 530 23.41 32.12 21.39
CA SER A 530 23.41 33.44 22.05
C SER A 530 23.55 34.58 21.04
N SER A 531 24.47 34.43 20.07
CA SER A 531 24.66 35.41 19.00
C SER A 531 23.41 35.51 18.12
N LEU A 532 22.77 34.39 17.80
CA LEU A 532 21.53 34.35 17.05
C LEU A 532 20.43 35.17 17.74
N ALA A 533 20.18 34.94 19.03
CA ALA A 533 19.18 35.68 19.79
C ALA A 533 19.50 37.18 19.88
N LEU A 534 20.77 37.53 20.15
CA LEU A 534 21.21 38.92 20.29
C LEU A 534 21.09 39.70 18.99
N GLU A 535 21.52 39.13 17.87
CA GLU A 535 21.47 39.80 16.57
C GLU A 535 20.03 39.95 16.07
N ILE A 536 19.14 38.99 16.35
CA ILE A 536 17.70 39.15 16.08
C ILE A 536 17.11 40.29 16.92
N ALA A 537 17.45 40.37 18.21
CA ALA A 537 16.96 41.45 19.07
C ALA A 537 17.42 42.83 18.58
N LYS A 538 18.69 42.96 18.15
CA LYS A 538 19.22 44.19 17.54
C LYS A 538 18.48 44.59 16.27
N PHE A 539 18.05 43.62 15.44
CA PHE A 539 17.25 43.92 14.26
C PHE A 539 15.92 44.56 14.64
N TRP A 540 15.17 43.94 15.55
CA TRP A 540 13.90 44.49 16.01
C TRP A 540 14.06 45.85 16.68
N GLU A 541 15.07 46.02 17.54
CA GLU A 541 15.37 47.32 18.16
C GLU A 541 15.62 48.41 17.13
N SER A 542 16.39 48.11 16.07
CA SER A 542 16.72 49.07 15.02
C SER A 542 15.55 49.41 14.08
N ARG A 543 14.52 48.55 14.05
CA ARG A 543 13.36 48.72 13.17
C ARG A 543 12.20 49.47 13.84
N VAL A 544 12.12 49.42 15.17
CA VAL A 544 11.06 50.07 15.92
C VAL A 544 11.09 51.58 15.70
N ASN A 545 9.93 52.15 15.35
CA ASN A 545 9.68 53.57 15.43
C ASN A 545 9.28 53.91 16.86
N LYS A 546 10.14 54.66 17.56
CA LYS A 546 9.93 55.05 18.95
C LYS A 546 9.11 56.34 18.99
N THR A 547 7.99 56.29 19.68
CA THR A 547 7.21 57.48 20.09
C THR A 547 7.30 57.64 21.61
N ASP A 548 6.81 58.75 22.16
CA ASP A 548 6.98 59.08 23.58
C ASP A 548 6.32 58.03 24.52
N ASP A 549 5.31 57.29 24.06
CA ASP A 549 4.54 56.33 24.85
C ASP A 549 4.52 54.89 24.29
N ARG A 550 4.93 54.68 23.03
CA ARG A 550 4.90 53.36 22.40
C ARG A 550 6.00 53.11 21.37
N ASN A 551 6.25 51.83 21.13
CA ASN A 551 7.18 51.32 20.14
C ASN A 551 6.40 50.62 19.03
N ASP A 552 6.36 51.22 17.84
CA ASP A 552 5.63 50.67 16.69
C ASP A 552 6.60 49.97 15.72
N ILE A 553 6.25 48.77 15.26
CA ILE A 553 6.97 48.12 14.16
C ILE A 553 6.30 48.57 12.87
N LEU A 554 6.99 49.41 12.08
CA LEU A 554 6.49 49.83 10.78
C LEU A 554 6.53 48.66 9.79
N GLY A 555 5.41 48.44 9.10
CA GLY A 555 5.21 47.40 8.08
C GLY A 555 6.17 47.53 6.92
#